data_AF-A0A7K3FXI7-F1
#
_entry.id   AF-A0A7K3FXI7-F1
#
_cell.length_a   1.000
_cell.length_b   1.000
_cell.length_c   1.000
_cell.angle_alpha   90.00
_cell.angle_beta   90.00
_cell.angle_gamma   90.00
#
_symmetry.space_group_name_H-M   'P 1'
#
loop_
_entity.id
_entity.type
_entity.pdbx_description
1 polymer ?
#
loop_
_entity_poly.entity_id
_entity_poly.type
_entity_poly.pdbx_seq_one_letter_code
_entity_poly.pdbx_strand_id
1 'polypeptide(L)'
;HTEDLAICRELGDRHSEGIALNNLGVALREVRRFDEAVHAHTQAILILDELNDQHNKDQAQRALDTTLAKMRRGWRRWFRRKPAGGPEA
;
A
#
# COMPACT_ATOMS: atom_id res chain seq x y z
N HIS A 1 27.29 10.43 21.33
CA HIS A 1 26.98 9.00 21.09
C HIS A 1 25.52 8.62 21.39
N THR A 2 24.75 9.41 22.14
CA THR A 2 23.33 9.14 22.43
C THR A 2 22.37 9.61 21.33
N GLU A 3 22.68 10.71 20.63
CA GLU A 3 21.88 11.20 19.50
C GLU A 3 21.87 10.24 18.30
N ASP A 4 23.01 9.63 17.98
CA ASP A 4 23.16 8.68 16.86
C ASP A 4 22.31 7.41 17.06
N LEU A 5 22.18 6.95 18.31
CA LEU A 5 21.34 5.81 18.70
C LEU A 5 19.85 6.12 18.61
N ALA A 6 19.44 7.35 18.92
CA ALA A 6 18.04 7.77 18.81
C ALA A 6 17.59 7.83 17.35
N ILE A 7 18.42 8.41 16.48
CA ILE A 7 18.16 8.49 15.03
C ILE A 7 18.12 7.09 14.41
N CYS A 8 19.08 6.22 14.75
CA CYS A 8 19.06 4.83 14.27
C CYS A 8 17.81 4.06 14.71
N ARG A 9 17.32 4.30 15.94
CA ARG A 9 16.07 3.67 16.42
C ARG A 9 14.85 4.19 15.68
N GLU A 10 14.73 5.50 15.52
CA GLU A 10 13.59 6.11 14.85
C GLU A 10 13.52 5.71 13.37
N LEU A 11 14.66 5.66 12.67
CA LEU A 11 14.73 5.17 11.29
C LEU A 11 14.37 3.68 11.19
N GLY A 12 14.81 2.86 12.15
CA GLY A 12 14.47 1.43 12.22
C GLY A 12 12.99 1.17 12.51
N ASP A 13 12.38 2.00 13.35
CA ASP A 13 10.95 1.92 13.68
C ASP A 13 10.08 2.27 12.47
N ARG A 14 10.41 3.36 11.77
CA ARG A 14 9.76 3.76 10.52
C ARG A 14 9.95 2.72 9.43
N HIS A 15 11.14 2.14 9.30
CA HIS A 15 11.39 1.08 8.31
C HIS A 15 10.49 -0.13 8.55
N SER A 16 10.40 -0.55 9.82
CA SER A 16 9.54 -1.63 10.25
C SER A 16 8.06 -1.33 10.02
N GLU A 17 7.64 -0.07 10.24
CA GLU A 17 6.29 0.42 9.96
C GLU A 17 5.93 0.30 8.47
N GLY A 18 6.83 0.75 7.58
CA GLY A 18 6.64 0.62 6.12
C GLY A 18 6.46 -0.83 5.67
N ILE A 19 7.27 -1.74 6.21
CA ILE A 19 7.15 -3.18 5.93
C ILE A 19 5.83 -3.75 6.49
N ALA A 20 5.45 -3.37 7.70
CA ALA A 20 4.20 -3.81 8.32
C ALA A 20 2.97 -3.37 7.51
N LEU A 21 2.96 -2.12 7.03
CA LEU A 21 1.92 -1.57 6.16
C LEU A 21 1.84 -2.30 4.82
N ASN A 22 2.98 -2.66 4.23
CA ASN A 22 2.99 -3.47 3.01
C ASN A 22 2.36 -4.85 3.24
N ASN A 23 2.72 -5.52 4.34
CA ASN A 23 2.15 -6.81 4.71
C ASN A 23 0.64 -6.72 5.01
N LEU A 24 0.21 -5.64 5.67
CA LEU A 24 -1.20 -5.35 5.89
C LEU A 24 -1.95 -5.19 4.56
N GLY A 25 -1.37 -4.46 3.59
CA GLY A 25 -1.93 -4.33 2.25
C GLY A 25 -2.12 -5.68 1.54
N VAL A 26 -1.13 -6.58 1.66
CA VAL A 26 -1.24 -7.95 1.14
C VAL A 26 -2.38 -8.71 1.83
N ALA A 27 -2.47 -8.68 3.16
CA ALA A 27 -3.53 -9.37 3.89
C ALA A 27 -4.93 -8.84 3.51
N LEU A 28 -5.07 -7.51 3.41
CA LEU A 28 -6.30 -6.83 2.99
C LEU A 28 -6.71 -7.22 1.56
N ARG A 29 -5.74 -7.37 0.66
CA ARG A 29 -5.96 -7.86 -0.71
C ARG A 29 -6.54 -9.27 -0.72
N GLU A 30 -6.07 -10.16 0.15
CA GLU A 30 -6.56 -11.54 0.23
C GLU A 30 -8.00 -11.62 0.77
N VAL A 31 -8.37 -10.74 1.70
CA VAL A 31 -9.77 -10.60 2.16
C VAL A 31 -10.66 -9.75 1.22
N ARG A 32 -10.17 -9.42 0.02
CA ARG A 32 -10.85 -8.61 -1.02
C ARG A 32 -11.20 -7.18 -0.60
N ARG A 33 -10.56 -6.63 0.44
CA ARG A 33 -10.65 -5.23 0.85
C ARG A 33 -9.64 -4.40 0.04
N PHE A 34 -9.90 -4.30 -1.26
CA PHE A 34 -8.94 -3.71 -2.21
C PHE A 34 -8.66 -2.22 -1.96
N ASP A 35 -9.66 -1.46 -1.52
CA ASP A 35 -9.53 -0.03 -1.25
C ASP A 35 -8.55 0.25 -0.10
N GLU A 36 -8.72 -0.48 1.01
CA GLU A 36 -7.84 -0.40 2.17
C GLU A 36 -6.45 -0.98 1.89
N ALA A 37 -6.36 -2.02 1.07
CA ALA A 37 -5.08 -2.55 0.62
C ALA A 37 -4.29 -1.51 -0.19
N VAL A 38 -4.95 -0.74 -1.06
CA VAL A 38 -4.34 0.37 -1.80
C VAL A 38 -3.83 1.44 -0.85
N HIS A 39 -4.64 1.84 0.14
CA HIS A 39 -4.23 2.82 1.14
C HIS A 39 -2.99 2.34 1.92
N ALA A 40 -2.99 1.11 2.42
CA ALA A 40 -1.87 0.53 3.17
C ALA A 40 -0.58 0.44 2.34
N HIS A 41 -0.65 0.00 1.08
CA HIS A 41 0.52 0.01 0.19
C HIS A 41 1.03 1.42 -0.11
N THR A 42 0.13 2.40 -0.21
CA THR A 42 0.51 3.80 -0.48
C THR A 42 1.25 4.41 0.71
N GLN A 43 0.77 4.16 1.94
CA GLN A 43 1.46 4.58 3.17
C GLN A 43 2.83 3.91 3.31
N ALA A 44 2.93 2.60 3.00
CA ALA A 44 4.21 1.90 2.97
C ALA A 44 5.20 2.56 2.00
N ILE A 45 4.76 2.92 0.79
CA ILE A 45 5.61 3.57 -0.22
C ILE A 45 6.13 4.93 0.27
N LEU A 46 5.28 5.74 0.92
CA LEU A 46 5.68 7.04 1.46
C LEU A 46 6.79 6.90 2.50
N ILE A 47 6.62 6.00 3.46
CA ILE A 47 7.63 5.78 4.51
C ILE A 47 8.94 5.23 3.92
N LEU A 48 8.85 4.30 2.98
CA LEU A 48 10.03 3.72 2.32
C LEU A 48 10.76 4.74 1.43
N ASP A 49 10.03 5.70 0.85
CA ASP A 49 10.58 6.83 0.11
C ASP A 49 11.35 7.78 1.04
N GLU A 50 10.78 8.12 2.20
CA GLU A 50 11.43 8.95 3.22
C GLU A 50 12.71 8.31 3.78
N LEU A 51 12.76 6.97 3.81
CA LEU A 51 13.92 6.19 4.24
C LEU A 51 14.90 5.88 3.12
N ASN A 52 14.61 6.33 1.89
CA ASN A 52 15.40 6.05 0.68
C ASN A 52 15.60 4.54 0.43
N ASP A 53 14.66 3.70 0.89
CA ASP A 53 14.68 2.25 0.72
C ASP A 53 13.98 1.84 -0.57
N GLN A 54 14.74 1.85 -1.64
CA GLN A 54 14.24 1.58 -2.98
C GLN A 54 13.80 0.11 -3.18
N HIS A 55 14.41 -0.83 -2.44
CA HIS A 55 14.11 -2.26 -2.59
C HIS A 55 12.71 -2.59 -2.08
N ASN A 56 12.40 -2.16 -0.86
CA ASN A 56 11.10 -2.36 -0.25
C ASN A 56 10.03 -1.52 -0.95
N LYS A 57 10.38 -0.32 -1.42
CA LYS A 57 9.48 0.52 -2.22
C LYS A 57 9.04 -0.19 -3.50
N ASP A 58 9.97 -0.81 -4.23
CA ASP A 58 9.64 -1.57 -5.44
C ASP A 58 8.71 -2.76 -5.13
N GLN A 59 8.93 -3.46 -4.01
CA GLN A 59 8.00 -4.50 -3.54
C GLN A 59 6.60 -3.95 -3.26
N ALA A 60 6.50 -2.86 -2.50
CA ALA A 60 5.21 -2.25 -2.16
C ALA A 60 4.47 -1.74 -3.42
N GLN A 61 5.20 -1.18 -4.38
CA GLN A 61 4.66 -0.74 -5.66
C GLN A 61 4.15 -1.91 -6.50
N ARG A 62 4.89 -3.02 -6.57
CA ARG A 62 4.43 -4.25 -7.25
C ARG A 62 3.18 -4.81 -6.59
N ALA A 63 3.15 -4.83 -5.25
CA ALA A 63 2.00 -5.30 -4.50
C ALA A 63 0.76 -4.42 -4.77
N LEU A 64 0.92 -3.10 -4.79
CA LEU A 64 -0.12 -2.15 -5.18
C LEU A 64 -0.64 -2.39 -6.60
N ASP A 65 0.25 -2.57 -7.58
CA ASP A 65 -0.14 -2.81 -8.98
C ASP A 65 -0.99 -4.08 -9.10
N THR A 66 -0.61 -5.16 -8.41
CA THR A 66 -1.41 -6.40 -8.39
C THR A 66 -2.79 -6.22 -7.74
N THR A 67 -2.87 -5.42 -6.68
CA THR A 67 -4.12 -5.09 -5.98
C THR A 67 -5.05 -4.29 -6.90
N LEU A 68 -4.53 -3.27 -7.57
CA LEU A 68 -5.27 -2.48 -8.56
C LEU A 68 -5.69 -3.32 -9.75
N ALA A 69 -4.85 -4.25 -10.23
CA ALA A 69 -5.20 -5.16 -11.31
C ALA A 69 -6.35 -6.11 -10.91
N LYS A 70 -6.36 -6.64 -9.68
CA LYS A 70 -7.46 -7.46 -9.12
C LYS A 70 -8.74 -6.62 -8.97
N MET A 71 -8.64 -5.40 -8.44
CA MET A 71 -9.77 -4.46 -8.33
C MET A 71 -10.35 -4.12 -9.71
N ARG A 72 -9.51 -3.80 -10.70
CA ARG A 72 -9.91 -3.46 -12.07
C ARG A 72 -10.62 -4.62 -12.79
N ARG A 73 -10.30 -5.87 -12.46
CA ARG A 73 -11.05 -7.06 -12.96
C ARG A 73 -12.46 -7.14 -12.35
N GLY A 74 -12.63 -6.75 -11.08
CA GLY A 74 -13.93 -6.62 -10.43
C GLY A 74 -14.73 -5.41 -10.96
N TRP A 75 -14.08 -4.26 -11.11
CA TRP A 75 -14.65 -3.03 -11.62
C TRP A 75 -15.12 -3.17 -13.07
N ARG A 76 -14.37 -3.83 -13.96
CA ARG A 76 -14.87 -4.12 -15.32
C ARG A 76 -16.12 -5.01 -15.33
N ARG A 77 -16.21 -5.98 -14.40
CA ARG A 77 -17.39 -6.86 -14.27
C ARG A 77 -18.59 -6.10 -13.67
N TRP A 78 -18.33 -5.14 -12.79
CA TRP A 78 -19.32 -4.28 -12.16
C TRP A 78 -19.82 -3.18 -13.11
N PHE A 79 -18.94 -2.52 -13.88
CA PHE A 79 -19.29 -1.53 -14.92
C PHE A 79 -20.10 -2.13 -16.05
N ARG A 80 -19.87 -3.41 -16.38
CA ARG A 80 -20.69 -4.13 -17.36
C ARG A 80 -22.09 -4.49 -16.82
N ARG A 81 -22.35 -4.31 -15.52
CA ARG A 81 -23.57 -4.73 -14.82
C ARG A 81 -24.33 -3.57 -14.16
N LYS A 82 -23.82 -2.33 -14.19
CA LYS A 82 -24.50 -1.15 -13.65
C LYS A 82 -25.14 -0.29 -14.74
N PRO A 83 -26.43 0.11 -14.62
CA PRO A 83 -27.02 1.14 -15.47
C PRO A 83 -26.36 2.50 -15.17
N ALA A 84 -26.21 3.32 -16.22
CA ALA A 84 -25.56 4.62 -16.19
C ALA A 84 -26.08 5.51 -15.05
N GLY A 85 -25.24 5.78 -14.06
CA GLY A 85 -25.55 6.59 -12.88
C GLY A 85 -24.35 6.58 -11.93
N GLY A 86 -23.28 7.27 -12.32
CA GLY A 86 -22.05 7.41 -11.55
C GLY A 86 -22.21 8.36 -10.36
N PRO A 87 -21.36 8.26 -9.32
CA PRO A 87 -21.43 9.12 -8.15
C PRO A 87 -20.58 10.39 -8.38
N GLU A 88 -21.23 11.43 -8.89
CA GLU A 88 -20.85 12.83 -8.67
C GLU A 88 -22.00 13.56 -7.96
N ALA A 89 -22.43 13.04 -6.80
CA ALA A 89 -23.39 13.72 -5.93
C ALA A 89 -22.84 13.76 -4.50
#